data_AF-G9BAI0-F1
#
_entry.id   AF-G9BAI0-F1
#
_cell.length_a   1.000
_cell.length_b   1.000
_cell.length_c   1.000
_cell.angle_alpha   90.00
_cell.angle_beta   90.00
_cell.angle_gamma   90.00
#
_symmetry.space_group_name_H-M   'P 1'
#
loop_
_entity.id
_entity.type
_entity.pdbx_description
1 polymer ?
#
loop_
_entity_poly.entity_id
_entity_poly.type
_entity_poly.pdbx_seq_one_letter_code
_entity_poly.pdbx_strand_id
1 'polypeptide(L)'
;VGMGGGPIHLGIVSQPPDTINGSLRVTIQGEVIEHSFGEEHLCFRTLQRFTAATLEHGMHPPISPKPEWRKLMDDMAVVATEAYRSVVVKEPRFVEYFRSATPETEYGRMNIGSRPAKRRPGGGITTLRVIPWIFSWTQTRFHLPV
;
A
#
# COMPACT_ATOMS: atom_id res chain seq x y z
N VAL A 1 6.81 3.41 -1.61
CA VAL A 1 8.01 3.07 -2.40
C VAL A 1 7.79 1.91 -3.39
N GLY A 2 7.26 0.75 -2.97
CA GLY A 2 7.13 -0.43 -3.85
C GLY A 2 5.81 -0.63 -4.61
N MET A 3 4.85 0.30 -4.49
CA MET A 3 3.44 0.07 -4.86
C MET A 3 3.07 0.47 -6.30
N GLY A 4 4.02 0.88 -7.15
CA GLY A 4 3.76 1.26 -8.55
C GLY A 4 2.82 2.47 -8.80
N GLY A 5 2.11 2.97 -7.78
CA GLY A 5 1.08 4.02 -7.93
C GLY A 5 1.59 5.46 -7.91
N GLY A 6 2.86 5.69 -7.57
CA GLY A 6 3.49 7.02 -7.59
C GLY A 6 4.96 6.92 -8.02
N PRO A 7 5.60 8.04 -8.39
CA PRO A 7 6.99 8.02 -8.85
C PRO A 7 7.93 7.43 -7.79
N ILE A 8 8.53 6.26 -8.09
CA ILE A 8 9.41 5.52 -7.17
C ILE A 8 10.52 6.42 -6.61
N HIS A 9 11.13 7.22 -7.50
CA HIS A 9 12.20 8.15 -7.14
C HIS A 9 11.76 9.13 -6.04
N LEU A 10 10.62 9.80 -6.24
CA LEU A 10 10.08 10.76 -5.28
C LEU A 10 9.76 10.09 -3.94
N GLY A 11 9.20 8.88 -3.97
CA GLY A 11 8.88 8.14 -2.76
C GLY A 11 10.10 7.72 -1.92
N ILE A 12 11.28 7.60 -2.52
CA ILE A 12 12.54 7.31 -1.82
C ILE A 12 13.14 8.60 -1.26
N VAL A 13 13.24 9.66 -2.06
CA VAL A 13 13.84 10.94 -1.59
C VAL A 13 12.97 11.64 -0.55
N SER A 14 11.67 11.30 -0.43
CA SER A 14 10.77 11.81 0.60
C SER A 14 10.83 11.05 1.93
N GLN A 15 11.67 10.02 2.08
CA GLN A 15 11.81 9.31 3.35
C GLN A 15 12.42 10.23 4.42
N PRO A 16 12.15 10.01 5.72
CA PRO A 16 12.73 10.83 6.77
C PRO A 16 14.27 10.90 6.67
N PRO A 17 14.91 12.01 7.08
CA PRO A 17 16.36 12.13 7.06
C PRO A 17 17.06 10.97 7.80
N ASP A 18 18.22 10.56 7.29
CA ASP A 18 19.10 9.54 7.90
C ASP A 18 18.51 8.13 8.09
N THR A 19 17.39 7.78 7.43
CA THR A 19 16.78 6.44 7.56
C THR A 19 17.26 5.41 6.54
N ILE A 20 17.87 5.82 5.43
CA ILE A 20 18.30 4.90 4.35
C ILE A 20 19.81 4.61 4.45
N ASN A 21 20.64 5.65 4.55
CA ASN A 21 22.10 5.56 4.73
C ASN A 21 22.78 4.55 3.80
N GLY A 22 22.41 4.61 2.51
CA GLY A 22 22.98 3.76 1.45
C GLY A 22 22.47 2.30 1.42
N SER A 23 21.56 1.91 2.31
CA SER A 23 21.00 0.55 2.34
C SER A 23 19.47 0.58 2.24
N LEU A 24 18.95 0.12 1.10
CA LEU A 24 17.53 0.08 0.83
C LEU A 24 17.08 -1.32 0.44
N ARG A 25 16.03 -1.81 1.11
CA ARG A 25 15.32 -3.04 0.72
C ARG A 25 13.87 -2.71 0.42
N VAL A 26 13.44 -2.96 -0.81
CA VAL A 26 12.07 -2.71 -1.28
C VAL A 26 11.42 -4.00 -1.75
N THR A 27 10.14 -4.17 -1.44
CA THR A 27 9.31 -5.21 -2.06
C THR A 27 8.78 -4.72 -3.40
N ILE A 28 9.10 -5.42 -4.48
CA ILE A 28 8.41 -5.25 -5.77
C ILE A 28 7.18 -6.13 -5.76
N GLN A 29 6.01 -5.52 -5.93
CA GLN A 29 4.77 -6.29 -5.99
C GLN A 29 4.64 -7.01 -7.34
N GLY A 30 4.02 -8.20 -7.32
CA GLY A 30 3.88 -9.04 -8.51
C GLY A 30 3.11 -8.35 -9.63
N GLU A 31 2.12 -7.53 -9.30
CA GLU A 31 1.34 -6.74 -10.27
C GLU A 31 2.16 -5.65 -11.00
N VAL A 32 3.35 -5.30 -10.51
CA VAL A 32 4.24 -4.28 -11.11
C VAL A 32 5.52 -4.90 -11.69
N ILE A 33 5.75 -6.22 -11.52
CA ILE A 33 7.01 -6.85 -11.91
C ILE A 33 7.28 -6.73 -13.41
N GLU A 34 6.27 -7.01 -14.22
CA GLU A 34 6.35 -6.96 -15.68
C GLU A 34 6.61 -5.54 -16.17
N HIS A 35 5.86 -4.56 -15.65
CA HIS A 35 6.07 -3.16 -15.98
C HIS A 35 7.48 -2.67 -15.58
N SER A 36 8.04 -3.20 -14.50
CA SER A 36 9.33 -2.76 -13.96
C SER A 36 10.52 -3.40 -14.67
N PHE A 37 10.39 -4.66 -15.11
CA PHE A 37 11.51 -5.50 -15.54
C PHE A 37 11.27 -6.33 -16.81
N GLY A 38 10.06 -6.30 -17.39
CA GLY A 38 9.71 -7.12 -18.56
C GLY A 38 10.32 -6.63 -19.88
N GLU A 39 10.71 -5.36 -19.96
CA GLU A 39 11.39 -4.77 -21.12
C GLU A 39 12.77 -4.23 -20.72
N GLU A 40 13.77 -4.39 -21.58
CA GLU A 40 15.18 -4.12 -21.27
C GLU A 40 15.45 -2.66 -20.87
N HIS A 41 14.94 -1.70 -21.64
CA HIS A 41 15.13 -0.28 -21.34
C HIS A 41 14.37 0.17 -20.09
N LEU A 42 13.18 -0.39 -19.83
CA LEU A 42 12.42 -0.16 -18.61
C LEU A 42 13.12 -0.77 -17.40
N CYS A 43 13.63 -2.00 -17.51
CA CYS A 43 14.44 -2.65 -16.49
C CYS A 43 15.64 -1.78 -16.09
N PHE A 44 16.41 -1.31 -17.08
CA PHE A 44 17.54 -0.42 -16.83
C PHE A 44 17.12 0.86 -16.10
N ARG A 45 16.02 1.52 -16.55
CA ARG A 45 15.49 2.73 -15.91
C ARG A 45 14.99 2.48 -14.48
N THR A 46 14.39 1.32 -14.22
CA THR A 46 13.96 0.93 -12.87
C THR A 46 15.17 0.82 -11.94
N LEU A 47 16.21 0.10 -12.34
CA LEU A 47 17.45 -0.05 -11.57
C LEU A 47 18.13 1.31 -11.35
N GLN A 48 18.23 2.13 -12.40
CA GLN A 48 18.81 3.48 -12.33
C GLN A 48 18.12 4.35 -11.29
N ARG A 49 16.78 4.37 -11.25
CA ARG A 49 16.01 5.19 -10.30
C ARG A 49 16.18 4.75 -8.86
N PHE A 50 16.20 3.45 -8.58
CA PHE A 50 16.45 2.95 -7.23
C PHE A 50 17.83 3.36 -6.72
N THR A 51 18.87 3.19 -7.53
CA THR A 51 20.25 3.58 -7.19
C THR A 51 20.36 5.09 -7.00
N ALA A 52 19.87 5.88 -7.96
CA ALA A 52 19.97 7.33 -7.91
C ALA A 52 19.24 7.92 -6.70
N ALA A 53 17.99 7.52 -6.46
CA ALA A 53 17.20 8.06 -5.35
C ALA A 53 17.76 7.66 -3.97
N THR A 54 18.30 6.44 -3.85
CA THR A 54 18.95 5.96 -2.61
C THR A 54 20.20 6.78 -2.29
N LEU A 55 21.02 7.05 -3.31
CA LEU A 55 22.22 7.88 -3.18
C LEU A 55 21.85 9.34 -2.87
N GLU A 56 20.89 9.90 -3.61
CA GLU A 56 20.42 11.28 -3.44
C GLU A 56 19.90 11.52 -2.02
N HIS A 57 19.05 10.63 -1.49
CA HIS A 57 18.50 10.78 -0.14
C HIS A 57 19.59 10.91 0.93
N GLY A 58 20.69 10.16 0.81
CA GLY A 58 21.80 10.21 1.77
C GLY A 58 22.67 11.47 1.67
N MET A 59 22.63 12.20 0.56
CA MET A 59 23.42 13.43 0.35
C MET A 59 22.57 14.71 0.40
N HIS A 60 21.28 14.59 0.12
CA HIS A 60 20.33 15.68 0.04
C HIS A 60 19.01 15.28 0.74
N PRO A 61 19.01 15.25 2.08
CA PRO A 61 17.83 14.85 2.84
C PRO A 61 16.68 15.87 2.68
N PRO A 62 15.42 15.43 2.79
CA PRO A 62 14.28 16.33 2.69
C PRO A 62 14.20 17.30 3.88
N ILE A 63 13.46 18.40 3.69
CA ILE A 63 13.26 19.38 4.75
C ILE A 63 12.58 18.75 5.97
N SER A 64 13.01 19.17 7.16
CA SER A 64 12.30 18.82 8.38
C SER A 64 10.90 19.44 8.38
N PRO A 65 9.84 18.67 8.68
CA PRO A 65 8.49 19.21 8.68
C PRO A 65 8.31 20.18 9.85
N LYS A 66 7.67 21.31 9.57
CA LYS A 66 7.41 22.37 10.54
C LYS A 66 6.50 21.89 11.67
N PRO A 67 6.59 22.45 12.89
CA PRO A 67 5.74 22.04 14.02
C PRO A 67 4.24 22.10 13.71
N GLU A 68 3.79 23.13 12.99
CA GLU A 68 2.39 23.29 12.59
C GLU A 68 1.93 22.21 11.60
N TRP A 69 2.81 21.70 10.73
CA TRP A 69 2.49 20.60 9.82
C TRP A 69 2.33 19.29 10.58
N ARG A 70 3.20 19.04 11.56
CA ARG A 70 3.11 17.86 12.43
C ARG A 70 1.80 17.86 13.21
N LYS A 71 1.49 18.98 13.85
CA LYS A 71 0.23 19.13 14.60
C LYS A 71 -1.00 18.89 13.73
N LEU A 72 -1.02 19.46 12.52
CA LEU A 72 -2.14 19.23 11.59
C LEU A 72 -2.26 17.76 11.18
N MET A 73 -1.13 17.09 10.91
CA MET A 73 -1.12 15.65 10.59
C MET A 73 -1.62 14.80 11.76
N ASP A 74 -1.28 15.14 13.00
CA ASP A 74 -1.78 14.46 14.20
C ASP A 74 -3.31 14.61 14.33
N ASP A 75 -3.83 15.82 14.14
CA ASP A 75 -5.26 16.11 14.20
C ASP A 75 -6.03 15.35 13.10
N MET A 76 -5.50 15.37 11.86
CA MET A 76 -6.07 14.64 10.73
C MET A 76 -6.08 13.12 10.95
N ALA A 77 -5.01 12.57 11.53
CA ALA A 77 -4.90 11.14 11.77
C ALA A 77 -5.99 10.61 12.71
N VAL A 78 -6.38 11.39 13.73
CA VAL A 78 -7.46 11.02 14.66
C VAL A 78 -8.80 10.92 13.93
N VAL A 79 -9.18 11.97 13.19
CA VAL A 79 -10.46 12.03 12.48
C VAL A 79 -10.53 10.97 11.38
N ALA A 80 -9.47 10.82 10.59
CA ALA A 80 -9.42 9.83 9.51
C ALA A 80 -9.50 8.40 10.04
N THR A 81 -8.78 8.09 11.13
CA THR A 81 -8.81 6.76 11.75
C THR A 81 -10.18 6.44 12.32
N GLU A 82 -10.83 7.39 12.98
CA GLU A 82 -12.16 7.19 13.54
C GLU A 82 -13.21 7.00 12.44
N ALA A 83 -13.19 7.81 11.39
CA ALA A 83 -14.09 7.66 10.25
C ALA A 83 -13.89 6.32 9.50
N TYR A 84 -12.64 5.89 9.31
CA TYR A 84 -12.36 4.58 8.73
C TYR A 84 -12.89 3.44 9.62
N ARG A 85 -12.61 3.50 10.94
CA ARG A 85 -13.03 2.45 11.88
C ARG A 85 -14.53 2.45 12.12
N SER A 86 -15.21 3.59 12.06
CA SER A 86 -16.67 3.65 12.20
C SER A 86 -17.37 2.85 11.12
N VAL A 87 -16.85 2.87 9.89
CA VAL A 87 -17.38 2.09 8.77
C VAL A 87 -16.83 0.65 8.76
N VAL A 88 -15.52 0.47 8.79
CA VAL A 88 -14.92 -0.85 8.51
C VAL A 88 -14.96 -1.78 9.72
N VAL A 89 -14.98 -1.23 10.94
CA VAL A 89 -14.89 -2.01 12.19
C VAL A 89 -16.19 -1.96 13.00
N LYS A 90 -16.80 -0.77 13.13
CA LYS A 90 -17.95 -0.57 14.04
C LYS A 90 -19.31 -0.84 13.39
N GLU A 91 -19.46 -0.62 12.08
CA GLU A 91 -20.73 -0.88 11.37
C GLU A 91 -20.97 -2.40 11.24
N PRO A 92 -22.02 -2.96 11.88
CA PRO A 92 -22.23 -4.40 11.93
C PRO A 92 -22.52 -5.03 10.55
N ARG A 93 -23.10 -4.27 9.62
CA ARG A 93 -23.43 -4.76 8.27
C ARG A 93 -22.29 -4.63 7.28
N PHE A 94 -21.15 -4.06 7.67
CA PHE A 94 -20.04 -3.82 6.76
C PHE A 94 -19.52 -5.10 6.09
N VAL A 95 -19.37 -6.18 6.86
CA VAL A 95 -18.84 -7.45 6.34
C VAL A 95 -19.81 -8.09 5.34
N GLU A 96 -21.12 -7.96 5.57
CA GLU A 96 -22.15 -8.41 4.63
C GLU A 96 -22.06 -7.61 3.32
N TYR A 97 -22.10 -6.28 3.42
CA TYR A 97 -21.96 -5.37 2.28
C TYR A 97 -20.68 -5.68 1.48
N PHE A 98 -19.53 -5.80 2.14
CA PHE A 98 -18.26 -6.08 1.49
C PHE A 98 -18.30 -7.38 0.67
N ARG A 99 -18.91 -8.45 1.20
CA ARG A 99 -19.01 -9.74 0.49
C ARG A 99 -20.03 -9.72 -0.64
N SER A 100 -21.06 -8.89 -0.55
CA SER A 100 -22.07 -8.73 -1.60
C SER A 100 -21.61 -7.79 -2.71
N ALA A 101 -20.88 -6.74 -2.36
CA ALA A 101 -20.45 -5.69 -3.27
C ALA A 101 -19.10 -5.96 -3.94
N THR A 102 -18.37 -7.00 -3.53
CA THR A 102 -17.05 -7.34 -4.08
C THR A 102 -16.90 -8.85 -4.26
N PRO A 103 -16.01 -9.34 -5.15
CA PRO A 103 -15.80 -10.77 -5.37
C PRO A 103 -14.92 -11.43 -4.30
N GLU A 104 -14.92 -10.97 -3.04
CA GLU A 104 -14.04 -11.53 -1.98
C GLU A 104 -14.29 -13.01 -1.74
N THR A 105 -15.56 -13.43 -1.73
CA THR A 105 -15.92 -14.81 -1.42
C THR A 105 -15.53 -15.73 -2.57
N GLU A 106 -15.76 -15.31 -3.81
CA GLU A 106 -15.40 -16.02 -5.03
C GLU A 106 -13.88 -16.14 -5.16
N TYR A 107 -13.14 -15.04 -4.93
CA TYR A 107 -11.68 -15.03 -4.94
C TYR A 107 -11.09 -16.06 -3.96
N GLY A 108 -11.67 -16.19 -2.77
CA GLY A 108 -11.23 -17.19 -1.79
C GLY A 108 -11.56 -18.64 -2.15
N ARG A 109 -12.50 -18.88 -3.08
CA ARG A 109 -12.91 -20.22 -3.54
C ARG A 109 -12.20 -20.65 -4.83
N MET A 110 -11.74 -19.69 -5.64
CA MET A 110 -11.08 -19.95 -6.90
C MET A 110 -9.59 -20.27 -6.71
N ASN A 111 -9.02 -21.03 -7.66
CA ASN A 111 -7.60 -21.37 -7.68
C ASN A 111 -6.73 -20.25 -8.28
N ILE A 112 -6.87 -19.03 -7.76
CA ILE A 112 -6.15 -17.83 -8.22
C ILE A 112 -5.07 -17.43 -7.21
N GLY A 113 -5.40 -17.45 -5.91
CA GLY A 113 -4.46 -17.11 -4.85
C GLY A 113 -3.69 -18.33 -4.33
N SER A 114 -2.39 -18.20 -4.12
CA SER A 114 -1.56 -19.27 -3.52
C SER A 114 -1.74 -19.41 -2.00
N ARG A 115 -2.47 -18.48 -1.36
CA ARG A 115 -2.59 -18.38 0.10
C ARG A 115 -4.06 -18.24 0.51
N PRO A 116 -4.45 -18.80 1.68
CA PRO A 116 -5.78 -18.57 2.24
C PRO A 116 -6.07 -17.08 2.43
N ALA A 117 -7.27 -16.64 2.03
CA ALA A 117 -7.68 -15.24 2.11
C ALA A 117 -7.80 -14.72 3.55
N LYS A 118 -8.15 -15.59 4.51
CA LYS A 118 -8.34 -15.26 5.94
C LYS A 118 -7.39 -16.05 6.83
N ARG A 119 -7.04 -15.49 7.99
CA ARG A 119 -6.25 -16.16 9.02
C ARG A 119 -7.10 -17.14 9.86
N ARG A 120 -8.36 -16.80 10.12
CA ARG A 120 -9.34 -17.63 10.85
C ARG A 120 -10.74 -17.44 10.25
N PRO A 121 -11.55 -18.51 10.11
CA PRO A 121 -12.96 -18.39 9.73
C PRO A 121 -13.75 -17.53 10.74
N GLY A 122 -14.74 -16.77 10.26
CA GLY A 122 -15.72 -16.07 11.12
C GLY A 122 -15.29 -14.73 11.75
N GLY A 123 -14.00 -14.36 11.77
CA GLY A 123 -13.53 -13.16 12.50
C GLY A 123 -13.66 -11.80 11.79
N GLY A 124 -14.66 -11.62 10.92
CA GLY A 124 -14.90 -10.33 10.25
C GLY A 124 -13.73 -9.85 9.37
N ILE A 125 -13.54 -8.53 9.29
CA ILE A 125 -12.48 -7.92 8.47
C ILE A 125 -11.09 -8.06 9.09
N THR A 126 -10.99 -8.15 10.42
CA THR A 126 -9.70 -8.20 11.15
C THR A 126 -8.95 -9.51 10.93
N THR A 127 -9.62 -10.56 10.46
CA THR A 127 -8.98 -11.81 10.04
C THR A 127 -8.65 -11.88 8.56
N LEU A 128 -9.11 -10.92 7.74
CA LEU A 128 -8.80 -10.83 6.31
C LEU A 128 -7.35 -10.40 6.12
N ARG A 129 -6.67 -10.98 5.12
CA ARG A 129 -5.33 -10.55 4.73
C ARG A 129 -5.41 -9.32 3.82
N VAL A 130 -4.33 -8.52 3.83
CA VAL A 130 -4.25 -7.27 3.06
C VAL A 130 -4.42 -7.44 1.55
N ILE A 131 -3.88 -8.52 0.96
CA ILE A 131 -3.99 -8.77 -0.49
C ILE A 131 -5.46 -8.98 -0.90
N PRO A 132 -6.21 -9.93 -0.32
CA PRO A 132 -7.64 -10.06 -0.57
C PRO A 132 -8.43 -8.75 -0.33
N TRP A 133 -8.10 -8.00 0.71
CA TRP A 133 -8.76 -6.73 1.02
C TRP A 133 -8.65 -5.72 -0.12
N ILE A 134 -7.43 -5.42 -0.57
CA ILE A 134 -7.19 -4.45 -1.65
C ILE A 134 -7.68 -5.01 -2.99
N PHE A 135 -7.44 -6.31 -3.25
CA PHE A 135 -7.82 -6.97 -4.49
C PHE A 135 -9.33 -6.88 -4.74
N SER A 136 -10.16 -7.25 -3.75
CA SER A 136 -11.62 -7.28 -3.89
C SER A 136 -12.21 -5.91 -4.24
N TRP A 137 -11.75 -4.83 -3.60
CA TRP A 137 -12.21 -3.47 -3.92
C TRP A 137 -11.64 -2.91 -5.22
N THR A 138 -10.47 -3.40 -5.64
CA THR A 138 -9.88 -3.04 -6.93
C THR A 138 -10.68 -3.63 -8.08
N GLN A 139 -11.17 -4.87 -7.95
CA GLN A 139 -12.01 -5.50 -8.98
C GLN A 139 -13.28 -4.71 -9.27
N THR A 140 -13.86 -4.07 -8.25
CA THR A 140 -15.10 -3.28 -8.41
C THR A 140 -14.85 -1.80 -8.68
N ARG A 141 -13.58 -1.40 -8.87
CA ARG A 141 -13.16 -0.02 -9.18
C ARG A 141 -13.57 1.00 -8.12
N PHE A 142 -13.96 0.55 -6.93
CA PHE A 142 -14.40 1.44 -5.85
C PHE A 142 -13.23 1.90 -4.97
N HIS A 143 -12.16 1.10 -4.87
CA HIS A 143 -10.91 1.48 -4.21
C HIS A 143 -11.05 2.01 -2.77
N LEU A 144 -12.10 1.60 -2.03
CA LEU A 144 -12.35 2.02 -0.64
C LEU A 144 -11.13 1.95 0.32
N PRO A 145 -10.22 0.97 0.23
CA PRO A 145 -9.08 0.87 1.13
C PRO A 145 -7.94 1.89 0.91
N VAL A 146 -7.98 2.67 -0.16
CA VAL A 146 -6.88 3.53 -0.61
C VAL A 146 -7.08 4.96 -0.13
#